data_AF-A0A0Q3IVF7-F1
#
_entry.id   AF-A0A0Q3IVF7-F1
#
_cell.length_a   1.000
_cell.length_b   1.000
_cell.length_c   1.000
_cell.angle_alpha   90.00
_cell.angle_beta   90.00
_cell.angle_gamma   90.00
#
_symmetry.space_group_name_H-M   'P 1'
#
loop_
_entity.id
_entity.type
_entity.pdbx_description
1 polymer ?
#
loop_
_entity_poly.entity_id
_entity_poly.type
_entity_poly.pdbx_seq_one_letter_code
_entity_poly.pdbx_strand_id
1 'polypeptide(L)'
;MWKRFLAHVGPGFLVSMAYLDPSNLQTDLQAGYSHRYELLWVLLFGFIFVLIIQSLAAKLGIITGRHLAELCTSEYPKYVKYCLWFLAELGVIAATIPGVLGTALAYNMLLHIPFWAGVLICGASTVLLLGLQGYGARKMEFTIAVAMLFMASCFFIELSHVNPPIKEQLEGLFIPRLKGRYAVSDAVALFSVLVVPHNLFLHSSLVLSRKIPSCSKGVKNVLGKSRSTVYGLALLASGQSCTVVTTYSGQYIMQGFSGMRKCIIFLIAPCLTVVPTLVVCSIGGASRVRQLINIAAIILSFVLPFALVPLLKFSSCRTMIGPHKNSTCITRISGILSVVIIGINTYFFCTSFVSWLVDSDLPRFANAIISTLVFPFMAAYIAAVIYLTFRKVSINVALPSRSVSCEIEVEEVQRQDDKDDCLAVNCGV
;
A
#
# COMPACT_ATOMS: atom_id res chain seq x y z
N MET A 1 -21.68 -21.01 -4.21
CA MET A 1 -20.46 -20.26 -4.59
C MET A 1 -20.47 -18.80 -4.15
N TRP A 2 -21.53 -18.02 -4.38
CA TRP A 2 -21.56 -16.56 -4.10
C TRP A 2 -21.28 -16.17 -2.63
N LYS A 3 -21.84 -16.89 -1.65
CA LYS A 3 -21.54 -16.67 -0.22
C LYS A 3 -20.08 -16.96 0.15
N ARG A 4 -19.47 -17.97 -0.50
CA ARG A 4 -18.04 -18.27 -0.34
C ARG A 4 -17.20 -17.17 -1.01
N PHE A 5 -17.57 -16.70 -2.20
CA PHE A 5 -16.90 -15.58 -2.87
C PHE A 5 -16.94 -14.29 -2.05
N LEU A 6 -18.11 -13.89 -1.53
CA LEU A 6 -18.27 -12.70 -0.66
C LEU A 6 -17.44 -12.79 0.62
N ALA A 7 -17.34 -13.97 1.22
CA ALA A 7 -16.44 -14.19 2.35
C ALA A 7 -14.96 -14.04 1.97
N HIS A 8 -14.63 -14.14 0.67
CA HIS A 8 -13.28 -14.03 0.13
C HIS A 8 -12.84 -12.62 -0.31
N VAL A 9 -13.78 -11.67 -0.49
CA VAL A 9 -13.50 -10.32 -1.03
C VAL A 9 -12.69 -9.40 -0.09
N GLY A 10 -12.76 -9.57 1.24
CA GLY A 10 -12.21 -8.62 2.23
C GLY A 10 -10.75 -8.16 2.03
N PRO A 11 -9.75 -9.05 1.90
CA PRO A 11 -8.34 -8.68 1.70
C PRO A 11 -8.09 -7.93 0.39
N GLY A 12 -8.79 -8.31 -0.69
CA GLY A 12 -8.72 -7.60 -1.97
C GLY A 12 -9.29 -6.19 -1.86
N PHE A 13 -10.35 -6.02 -1.07
CA PHE A 13 -10.88 -4.69 -0.75
C PHE A 13 -9.86 -3.87 0.04
N LEU A 14 -9.30 -4.41 1.14
CA LEU A 14 -8.23 -3.81 1.96
C LEU A 14 -7.05 -3.29 1.14
N VAL A 15 -6.60 -4.06 0.17
CA VAL A 15 -5.48 -3.71 -0.69
C VAL A 15 -5.87 -2.65 -1.72
N SER A 16 -7.06 -2.76 -2.32
CA SER A 16 -7.63 -1.70 -3.16
C SER A 16 -7.79 -0.39 -2.38
N MET A 17 -7.96 -0.44 -1.05
CA MET A 17 -8.10 0.76 -0.21
C MET A 17 -6.87 1.64 -0.23
N ALA A 18 -5.70 1.02 -0.27
CA ALA A 18 -4.44 1.75 -0.25
C ALA A 18 -4.13 2.48 -1.57
N TYR A 19 -4.90 2.24 -2.64
CA TYR A 19 -4.78 2.99 -3.91
C TYR A 19 -5.76 4.18 -4.00
N LEU A 20 -6.69 4.30 -3.05
CA LEU A 20 -7.69 5.37 -2.95
C LEU A 20 -7.43 6.27 -1.74
N ASP A 21 -6.19 6.22 -1.25
CA ASP A 21 -5.68 7.04 -0.18
C ASP A 21 -5.45 8.50 -0.67
N PRO A 22 -5.36 9.49 0.24
CA PRO A 22 -5.16 10.87 -0.19
C PRO A 22 -3.82 11.08 -0.91
N SER A 23 -2.83 10.18 -0.75
CA SER A 23 -1.57 10.18 -1.51
C SER A 23 -1.82 10.09 -3.01
N ASN A 24 -2.46 8.99 -3.44
CA ASN A 24 -2.73 8.70 -4.84
C ASN A 24 -3.67 9.75 -5.41
N LEU A 25 -4.74 10.09 -4.67
CA LEU A 25 -5.69 11.11 -5.09
C LEU A 25 -5.03 12.47 -5.33
N GLN A 26 -4.10 12.89 -4.47
CA GLN A 26 -3.44 14.18 -4.62
C GLN A 26 -2.45 14.19 -5.80
N THR A 27 -1.69 13.13 -6.01
CA THR A 27 -0.81 13.03 -7.18
C THR A 27 -1.61 12.99 -8.47
N ASP A 28 -2.74 12.27 -8.49
CA ASP A 28 -3.63 12.18 -9.64
C ASP A 28 -4.26 13.54 -9.97
N LEU A 29 -4.73 14.26 -8.94
CA LEU A 29 -5.28 15.61 -9.10
C LEU A 29 -4.20 16.62 -9.54
N GLN A 30 -2.97 16.51 -9.02
CA GLN A 30 -1.86 17.40 -9.41
C GLN A 30 -1.42 17.15 -10.86
N ALA A 31 -1.37 15.89 -11.26
CA ALA A 31 -1.09 15.49 -12.64
C ALA A 31 -2.22 15.94 -13.58
N GLY A 32 -3.48 15.77 -13.18
CA GLY A 32 -4.64 16.23 -13.94
C GLY A 32 -4.71 17.76 -14.06
N TYR A 33 -4.30 18.49 -13.02
CA TYR A 33 -4.18 19.95 -13.08
C TYR A 33 -3.12 20.42 -14.08
N SER A 34 -1.96 19.74 -14.09
CA SER A 34 -0.80 20.16 -14.88
C SER A 34 -0.84 19.66 -16.33
N HIS A 35 -1.37 18.46 -16.57
CA HIS A 35 -1.31 17.74 -17.84
C HIS A 35 -2.69 17.25 -18.33
N ARG A 36 -3.80 17.69 -17.72
CA ARG A 36 -5.17 17.28 -18.04
C ARG A 36 -5.34 15.76 -18.09
N TYR A 37 -5.55 15.18 -19.28
CA TYR A 37 -5.78 13.75 -19.47
C TYR A 37 -4.54 13.03 -20.06
N GLU A 38 -3.44 13.72 -20.34
CA GLU A 38 -2.30 13.13 -21.05
C GLU A 38 -1.60 12.00 -20.27
N LEU A 39 -1.71 12.00 -18.94
CA LEU A 39 -1.07 11.01 -18.07
C LEU A 39 -2.00 9.84 -17.69
N LEU A 40 -3.22 9.79 -18.24
CA LEU A 40 -4.22 8.78 -17.87
C LEU A 40 -3.82 7.35 -18.31
N TRP A 41 -3.10 7.22 -19.43
CA TRP A 41 -2.52 5.95 -19.85
C TRP A 41 -1.50 5.41 -18.83
N VAL A 42 -0.70 6.29 -18.19
CA VAL A 42 0.29 5.90 -17.18
C VAL A 42 -0.42 5.25 -15.98
N LEU A 43 -1.54 5.83 -15.55
CA LEU A 43 -2.38 5.27 -14.50
C LEU A 43 -2.98 3.92 -14.90
N LEU A 44 -3.52 3.80 -16.12
CA LEU A 44 -4.10 2.53 -16.61
C LEU A 44 -3.07 1.39 -16.59
N PHE A 45 -1.91 1.59 -17.20
CA PHE A 45 -0.85 0.58 -17.22
C PHE A 45 -0.28 0.31 -15.83
N GLY A 46 -0.22 1.34 -14.99
CA GLY A 46 0.16 1.23 -13.59
C GLY A 46 -0.79 0.34 -12.80
N PHE A 47 -2.11 0.51 -12.96
CA PHE A 47 -3.10 -0.34 -12.29
C PHE A 47 -3.05 -1.79 -12.77
N ILE A 48 -2.84 -2.02 -14.07
CA ILE A 48 -2.63 -3.38 -14.60
C ILE A 48 -1.40 -4.02 -13.95
N PHE A 49 -0.28 -3.29 -13.87
CA PHE A 49 0.93 -3.76 -13.21
C PHE A 49 0.68 -4.11 -11.74
N VAL A 50 0.05 -3.18 -11.01
CA VAL A 50 -0.33 -3.34 -9.62
C VAL A 50 -1.13 -4.62 -9.42
N LEU A 51 -2.16 -4.85 -10.25
CA LEU A 51 -2.98 -6.05 -10.14
C LEU A 51 -2.15 -7.33 -10.32
N ILE A 52 -1.21 -7.34 -11.27
CA ILE A 52 -0.30 -8.46 -11.48
C ILE A 52 0.54 -8.70 -10.22
N ILE A 53 1.27 -7.69 -9.75
CA ILE A 53 2.17 -7.82 -8.60
C ILE A 53 1.43 -8.17 -7.32
N GLN A 54 0.26 -7.55 -7.08
CA GLN A 54 -0.57 -7.85 -5.92
C GLN A 54 -1.08 -9.29 -5.95
N SER A 55 -1.42 -9.81 -7.14
CA SER A 55 -1.78 -11.22 -7.31
C SER A 55 -0.60 -12.15 -6.99
N LEU A 56 0.63 -11.75 -7.30
CA LEU A 56 1.85 -12.49 -6.91
C LEU A 56 2.06 -12.48 -5.39
N ALA A 57 1.91 -11.32 -4.74
CA ALA A 57 2.05 -11.17 -3.29
C ALA A 57 1.03 -12.00 -2.53
N ALA A 58 -0.24 -11.96 -2.95
CA ALA A 58 -1.29 -12.78 -2.37
C ALA A 58 -1.01 -14.28 -2.54
N LYS A 59 -0.65 -14.69 -3.77
CA LYS A 59 -0.32 -16.09 -4.07
C LYS A 59 0.87 -16.60 -3.24
N LEU A 60 1.90 -15.78 -3.07
CA LEU A 60 3.06 -16.10 -2.25
C LEU A 60 2.65 -16.33 -0.78
N GLY A 61 1.83 -15.43 -0.22
CA GLY A 61 1.30 -15.57 1.14
C GLY A 61 0.49 -16.85 1.33
N ILE A 62 -0.45 -17.14 0.41
CA ILE A 62 -1.31 -18.33 0.47
C ILE A 62 -0.50 -19.63 0.47
N ILE A 63 0.50 -19.72 -0.42
CA ILE A 63 1.24 -20.97 -0.65
C ILE A 63 2.28 -21.20 0.44
N THR A 64 2.98 -20.16 0.87
CA THR A 64 4.08 -20.29 1.83
C THR A 64 3.60 -20.28 3.28
N GLY A 65 2.39 -19.78 3.54
CA GLY A 65 1.85 -19.63 4.90
C GLY A 65 2.56 -18.53 5.71
N ARG A 66 3.45 -17.77 5.08
CA ARG A 66 4.30 -16.74 5.69
C ARG A 66 4.24 -15.46 4.87
N HIS A 67 4.38 -14.31 5.51
CA HIS A 67 4.33 -13.04 4.80
C HIS A 67 5.70 -12.66 4.20
N LEU A 68 5.73 -11.74 3.24
CA LEU A 68 6.95 -11.39 2.49
C LEU A 68 8.14 -11.00 3.40
N ALA A 69 7.88 -10.26 4.48
CA ALA A 69 8.91 -9.85 5.43
C ALA A 69 9.56 -11.05 6.19
N GLU A 70 8.79 -12.08 6.55
CA GLU A 70 9.31 -13.31 7.19
C GLU A 70 10.19 -14.10 6.22
N LEU A 71 9.79 -14.19 4.96
CA LEU A 71 10.61 -14.82 3.91
C LEU A 71 11.92 -14.08 3.73
N CYS A 72 11.88 -12.75 3.61
CA CYS A 72 13.09 -11.92 3.55
C CYS A 72 14.00 -12.14 4.76
N THR A 73 13.44 -12.18 5.97
CA THR A 73 14.20 -12.42 7.21
C THR A 73 14.88 -13.79 7.23
N SER A 74 14.21 -14.82 6.69
CA SER A 74 14.81 -16.15 6.61
C SER A 74 15.92 -16.23 5.56
N GLU A 75 15.72 -15.66 4.36
CA GLU A 75 16.63 -15.77 3.20
C GLU A 75 17.88 -14.90 3.30
N TYR A 76 17.75 -13.68 3.83
CA TYR A 76 18.82 -12.70 3.78
C TYR A 76 19.71 -12.74 5.04
N PRO A 77 21.04 -12.55 4.90
CA PRO A 77 21.98 -12.50 6.01
C PRO A 77 21.70 -11.27 6.87
N LYS A 78 22.21 -11.29 8.11
CA LYS A 78 21.92 -10.30 9.15
C LYS A 78 21.97 -8.85 8.68
N TYR A 79 23.01 -8.44 7.96
CA TYR A 79 23.16 -7.06 7.47
C TYR A 79 22.08 -6.65 6.45
N VAL A 80 21.78 -7.53 5.50
CA VAL A 80 20.75 -7.25 4.47
C VAL A 80 19.37 -7.27 5.09
N LYS A 81 19.13 -8.15 6.07
CA LYS A 81 17.88 -8.17 6.86
C LYS A 81 17.63 -6.83 7.56
N TYR A 82 18.62 -6.31 8.30
CA TYR A 82 18.46 -5.02 9.01
C TYR A 82 18.27 -3.85 8.05
N CYS A 83 18.96 -3.86 6.90
CA CYS A 83 18.77 -2.87 5.85
C CYS A 83 17.33 -2.93 5.29
N LEU A 84 16.84 -4.12 4.92
CA LEU A 84 15.47 -4.32 4.42
C LEU A 84 14.41 -3.93 5.45
N TRP A 85 14.66 -4.20 6.74
CA TRP A 85 13.78 -3.76 7.82
C TRP A 85 13.70 -2.24 7.90
N PHE A 86 14.86 -1.57 7.97
CA PHE A 86 14.91 -0.11 8.02
C PHE A 86 14.21 0.54 6.81
N LEU A 87 14.45 0.02 5.61
CA LEU A 87 13.81 0.50 4.39
C LEU A 87 12.30 0.28 4.39
N ALA A 88 11.83 -0.86 4.89
CA ALA A 88 10.42 -1.15 5.00
C ALA A 88 9.71 -0.21 6.01
N GLU A 89 10.33 0.05 7.17
CA GLU A 89 9.83 1.05 8.14
C GLU A 89 9.82 2.46 7.54
N LEU A 90 10.90 2.84 6.84
CA LEU A 90 10.99 4.12 6.15
C LEU A 90 9.88 4.28 5.10
N GLY A 91 9.57 3.21 4.36
CA GLY A 91 8.46 3.19 3.40
C GLY A 91 7.09 3.31 4.05
N VAL A 92 6.88 2.71 5.23
CA VAL A 92 5.65 2.85 6.03
C VAL A 92 5.49 4.30 6.50
N ILE A 93 6.54 4.92 7.03
CA ILE A 93 6.51 6.33 7.46
C ILE A 93 6.20 7.24 6.27
N ALA A 94 6.93 7.09 5.16
CA ALA A 94 6.72 7.89 3.95
C ALA A 94 5.28 7.79 3.41
N ALA A 95 4.72 6.57 3.38
CA ALA A 95 3.36 6.38 2.89
C ALA A 95 2.27 6.88 3.87
N THR A 96 2.58 7.03 5.16
CA THR A 96 1.62 7.53 6.15
C THR A 96 1.49 9.06 6.10
N ILE A 97 2.55 9.77 5.68
CA ILE A 97 2.60 11.25 5.63
C ILE A 97 1.42 11.84 4.84
N PRO A 98 1.14 11.45 3.58
CA PRO A 98 0.00 12.00 2.83
C PRO A 98 -1.36 11.68 3.47
N GLY A 99 -1.50 10.52 4.12
CA GLY A 99 -2.68 10.14 4.92
C GLY A 99 -3.02 11.15 6.02
N VAL A 100 -1.99 11.54 6.78
CA VAL A 100 -2.08 12.52 7.88
C VAL A 100 -2.32 13.94 7.34
N LEU A 101 -1.65 14.31 6.25
CA LEU A 101 -1.81 15.63 5.63
C LEU A 101 -3.21 15.79 5.00
N GLY A 102 -3.73 14.73 4.38
CA GLY A 102 -5.08 14.70 3.84
C GLY A 102 -6.11 14.89 4.94
N THR A 103 -6.09 14.08 5.98
CA THR A 103 -7.02 14.26 7.12
C THR A 103 -6.92 15.63 7.77
N ALA A 104 -5.72 16.20 7.92
CA ALA A 104 -5.54 17.55 8.41
C ALA A 104 -6.17 18.60 7.47
N LEU A 105 -6.02 18.45 6.16
CA LEU A 105 -6.68 19.29 5.15
C LEU A 105 -8.20 19.18 5.25
N ALA A 106 -8.73 17.97 5.43
CA ALA A 106 -10.16 17.75 5.59
C ALA A 106 -10.71 18.46 6.83
N TYR A 107 -10.03 18.38 7.98
CA TYR A 107 -10.42 19.11 9.18
C TYR A 107 -10.40 20.63 8.97
N ASN A 108 -9.40 21.14 8.26
CA ASN A 108 -9.30 22.55 7.91
C ASN A 108 -10.46 23.01 7.00
N MET A 109 -10.87 22.17 6.03
CA MET A 109 -11.97 22.49 5.13
C MET A 109 -13.37 22.33 5.76
N LEU A 110 -13.53 21.41 6.71
CA LEU A 110 -14.83 21.05 7.28
C LEU A 110 -15.16 21.83 8.55
N LEU A 111 -14.17 22.03 9.42
CA LEU A 111 -14.34 22.62 10.75
C LEU A 111 -13.57 23.95 10.91
N HIS A 112 -12.87 24.41 9.86
CA HIS A 112 -12.02 25.61 9.90
C HIS A 112 -10.97 25.60 11.03
N ILE A 113 -10.54 24.40 11.43
CA ILE A 113 -9.52 24.18 12.47
C ILE A 113 -8.13 24.41 11.86
N PRO A 114 -7.17 25.03 12.59
CA PRO A 114 -5.81 25.21 12.09
C PRO A 114 -5.14 23.88 11.72
N PHE A 115 -4.39 23.88 10.62
CA PHE A 115 -3.81 22.67 10.02
C PHE A 115 -2.97 21.83 11.00
N TRP A 116 -2.18 22.48 11.84
CA TRP A 116 -1.41 21.83 12.91
C TRP A 116 -2.31 21.03 13.87
N ALA A 117 -3.43 21.61 14.31
CA ALA A 117 -4.36 20.93 15.19
C ALA A 117 -5.04 19.76 14.46
N GLY A 118 -5.30 19.87 13.15
CA GLY A 118 -5.75 18.76 12.32
C GLY A 118 -4.77 17.58 12.30
N VAL A 119 -3.46 17.85 12.21
CA VAL A 119 -2.40 16.81 12.28
C VAL A 119 -2.38 16.12 13.65
N LEU A 120 -2.51 16.89 14.75
CA LEU A 120 -2.57 16.33 16.10
C LEU A 120 -3.82 15.47 16.31
N ILE A 121 -4.99 15.94 15.87
CA ILE A 121 -6.24 15.19 15.94
C ILE A 121 -6.12 13.90 15.15
N CYS A 122 -5.49 13.92 13.97
CA CYS A 122 -5.22 12.70 13.21
C CYS A 122 -4.29 11.73 13.95
N GLY A 123 -3.22 12.23 14.58
CA GLY A 123 -2.34 11.39 15.39
C GLY A 123 -3.08 10.72 16.55
N ALA A 124 -3.91 11.50 17.26
CA ALA A 124 -4.74 10.99 18.35
C ALA A 124 -5.81 10.00 17.85
N SER A 125 -6.48 10.29 16.74
CA SER A 125 -7.49 9.41 16.15
C SER A 125 -6.88 8.11 15.65
N THR A 126 -5.63 8.15 15.17
CA THR A 126 -4.88 6.95 14.79
C THR A 126 -4.63 6.09 16.01
N VAL A 127 -4.05 6.63 17.08
CA VAL A 127 -3.81 5.87 18.32
C VAL A 127 -5.12 5.31 18.89
N LEU A 128 -6.20 6.09 18.85
CA LEU A 128 -7.54 5.65 19.26
C LEU A 128 -8.06 4.50 18.41
N LEU A 129 -7.98 4.63 17.08
CA LEU A 129 -8.50 3.60 16.18
C LEU A 129 -7.67 2.32 16.26
N LEU A 130 -6.35 2.45 16.44
CA LEU A 130 -5.49 1.33 16.76
C LEU A 130 -5.94 0.68 18.08
N GLY A 131 -6.33 1.46 19.08
CA GLY A 131 -6.83 0.93 20.37
C GLY A 131 -8.12 0.13 20.20
N LEU A 132 -8.93 0.54 19.22
CA LEU A 132 -10.15 -0.13 18.83
C LEU A 132 -9.91 -1.42 18.01
N GLN A 133 -8.66 -1.77 17.65
CA GLN A 133 -8.36 -3.00 16.89
C GLN A 133 -8.72 -4.27 17.67
N GLY A 134 -8.85 -4.20 19.00
CA GLY A 134 -9.38 -5.27 19.83
C GLY A 134 -10.81 -5.71 19.47
N TYR A 135 -11.57 -4.88 18.76
CA TYR A 135 -12.95 -5.19 18.33
C TYR A 135 -13.06 -6.14 17.12
N GLY A 136 -11.92 -6.53 16.54
CA GLY A 136 -11.81 -7.53 15.47
C GLY A 136 -11.65 -6.93 14.07
N ALA A 137 -10.70 -7.47 13.31
CA ALA A 137 -10.31 -7.00 11.97
C ALA A 137 -11.47 -6.84 10.98
N ARG A 138 -12.47 -7.75 11.03
CA ARG A 138 -13.62 -7.73 10.12
C ARG A 138 -14.54 -6.52 10.29
N LYS A 139 -14.72 -6.01 11.51
CA LYS A 139 -15.54 -4.82 11.73
C LYS A 139 -14.85 -3.58 11.18
N MET A 140 -13.53 -3.49 11.35
CA MET A 140 -12.74 -2.42 10.74
C MET A 140 -12.75 -2.48 9.22
N GLU A 141 -12.53 -3.65 8.62
CA GLU A 141 -12.66 -3.85 7.17
C GLU A 141 -13.98 -3.31 6.63
N PHE A 142 -15.09 -3.62 7.29
CA PHE A 142 -16.40 -3.15 6.89
C PHE A 142 -16.57 -1.63 7.04
N THR A 143 -16.17 -1.05 8.18
CA THR A 143 -16.24 0.40 8.41
C THR A 143 -15.45 1.17 7.36
N ILE A 144 -14.23 0.72 7.07
CA ILE A 144 -13.36 1.34 6.10
C ILE A 144 -13.96 1.18 4.68
N ALA A 145 -14.52 0.00 4.35
CA ALA A 145 -15.18 -0.20 3.06
C ALA A 145 -16.37 0.74 2.80
N VAL A 146 -17.17 1.01 3.84
CA VAL A 146 -18.28 1.97 3.76
C VAL A 146 -17.76 3.40 3.52
N ALA A 147 -16.72 3.81 4.26
CA ALA A 147 -16.06 5.10 4.08
C ALA A 147 -15.55 5.32 2.64
N MET A 148 -15.05 4.26 2.01
CA MET A 148 -14.57 4.31 0.64
C MET A 148 -15.66 4.35 -0.42
N LEU A 149 -16.71 3.56 -0.25
CA LEU A 149 -17.86 3.65 -1.15
C LEU A 149 -18.47 5.06 -1.10
N PHE A 150 -18.49 5.66 0.08
CA PHE A 150 -18.87 7.06 0.25
C PHE A 150 -17.95 8.00 -0.55
N MET A 151 -16.63 7.91 -0.38
CA MET A 151 -15.64 8.66 -1.18
C MET A 151 -15.86 8.50 -2.70
N ALA A 152 -15.94 7.27 -3.19
CA ALA A 152 -16.11 6.97 -4.61
C ALA A 152 -17.42 7.54 -5.16
N SER A 153 -18.50 7.45 -4.38
CA SER A 153 -19.79 8.03 -4.75
C SER A 153 -19.71 9.55 -4.86
N CYS A 154 -18.98 10.22 -3.95
CA CYS A 154 -18.77 11.66 -4.00
C CYS A 154 -18.04 12.09 -5.29
N PHE A 155 -16.95 11.38 -5.65
CA PHE A 155 -16.22 11.66 -6.89
C PHE A 155 -17.06 11.40 -8.13
N PHE A 156 -17.84 10.34 -8.15
CA PHE A 156 -18.70 10.01 -9.29
C PHE A 156 -19.79 11.07 -9.51
N ILE A 157 -20.39 11.58 -8.42
CA ILE A 157 -21.36 12.68 -8.47
C ILE A 157 -20.72 13.96 -9.03
N GLU A 158 -19.53 14.35 -8.52
CA GLU A 158 -18.83 15.54 -9.03
C GLU A 158 -18.44 15.37 -10.52
N LEU A 159 -17.96 14.19 -10.92
CA LEU A 159 -17.62 13.90 -12.31
C LEU A 159 -18.84 13.96 -13.25
N SER A 160 -19.99 13.41 -12.80
CA SER A 160 -21.24 13.46 -13.54
C SER A 160 -21.77 14.89 -13.71
N HIS A 161 -21.46 15.80 -12.78
CA HIS A 161 -21.86 17.19 -12.89
C HIS A 161 -20.96 18.00 -13.82
N VAL A 162 -19.67 17.69 -13.89
CA VAL A 162 -18.70 18.42 -14.72
C VAL A 162 -18.85 18.11 -16.21
N ASN A 163 -19.46 16.97 -16.58
CA ASN A 163 -19.67 16.51 -17.96
C ASN A 163 -18.41 16.67 -18.85
N PRO A 164 -17.28 16.07 -18.46
CA PRO A 164 -16.05 16.18 -19.23
C PRO A 164 -16.17 15.53 -20.62
N PRO A 165 -15.45 16.05 -21.63
CA PRO A 165 -15.48 15.49 -22.98
C PRO A 165 -14.90 14.07 -22.99
N ILE A 166 -15.76 13.07 -23.17
CA ILE A 166 -15.42 11.63 -23.17
C ILE A 166 -14.34 11.31 -24.21
N LYS A 167 -14.31 12.03 -25.34
CA LYS A 167 -13.29 11.86 -26.39
C LYS A 167 -11.87 12.16 -25.89
N GLU A 168 -11.68 13.26 -25.16
CA GLU A 168 -10.34 13.63 -24.65
C GLU A 168 -9.88 12.66 -23.56
N GLN A 169 -10.81 12.12 -22.78
CA GLN A 169 -10.51 11.10 -21.76
C GLN A 169 -10.08 9.78 -22.39
N LEU A 170 -10.81 9.30 -23.41
CA LEU A 170 -10.45 8.09 -24.15
C LEU A 170 -9.11 8.23 -24.88
N GLU A 171 -8.87 9.40 -25.49
CA GLU A 171 -7.57 9.70 -26.09
C GLU A 171 -6.45 9.67 -25.05
N GLY A 172 -6.63 10.32 -23.90
CA GLY A 172 -5.64 10.30 -22.82
C GLY A 172 -5.40 8.93 -22.19
N LEU A 173 -6.42 8.05 -22.21
CA LEU A 173 -6.36 6.71 -21.64
C LEU A 173 -5.55 5.73 -22.50
N PHE A 174 -5.61 5.87 -23.83
CA PHE A 174 -4.99 4.91 -24.77
C PHE A 174 -3.84 5.49 -25.59
N ILE A 175 -3.73 6.80 -25.76
CA ILE A 175 -2.72 7.43 -26.60
C ILE A 175 -1.61 8.00 -25.69
N PRO A 176 -0.42 7.38 -25.64
CA PRO A 176 0.69 7.89 -24.85
C PRO A 176 1.20 9.22 -25.44
N ARG A 177 0.92 10.32 -24.74
CA ARG A 177 1.49 11.65 -25.02
C ARG A 177 2.27 12.11 -23.81
N LEU A 178 3.49 12.60 -24.03
CA LEU A 178 4.35 13.19 -23.00
C LEU A 178 4.82 14.55 -23.53
N LYS A 179 4.04 15.60 -23.28
CA LYS A 179 4.39 16.96 -23.68
C LYS A 179 4.79 17.78 -22.46
N GLY A 180 6.01 18.29 -22.45
CA GLY A 180 6.48 19.23 -21.42
C GLY A 180 7.71 18.74 -20.65
N ARG A 181 8.45 19.70 -20.07
CA ARG A 181 9.72 19.45 -19.37
C ARG A 181 9.55 18.65 -18.08
N TYR A 182 8.37 18.73 -17.46
CA TYR A 182 8.03 18.03 -16.21
C TYR A 182 7.12 16.81 -16.40
N ALA A 183 6.61 16.55 -17.61
CA ALA A 183 5.65 15.48 -17.87
C ALA A 183 6.21 14.08 -17.54
N VAL A 184 7.50 13.86 -17.82
CA VAL A 184 8.18 12.61 -17.46
C VAL A 184 8.32 12.48 -15.94
N SER A 185 8.69 13.56 -15.25
CA SER A 185 8.82 13.55 -13.78
C SER A 185 7.47 13.26 -13.11
N ASP A 186 6.40 13.89 -13.59
CA ASP A 186 5.05 13.69 -13.06
C ASP A 186 4.50 12.30 -13.39
N ALA A 187 4.76 11.77 -14.59
CA ALA A 187 4.42 10.39 -14.95
C ALA A 187 5.10 9.37 -14.02
N VAL A 188 6.38 9.60 -13.71
CA VAL A 188 7.12 8.72 -12.81
C VAL A 188 6.65 8.86 -11.37
N ALA A 189 6.37 10.08 -10.90
CA ALA A 189 5.80 10.31 -9.58
C ALA A 189 4.45 9.60 -9.41
N LEU A 190 3.55 9.71 -10.41
CA LEU A 190 2.29 8.96 -10.44
C LEU A 190 2.52 7.46 -10.31
N PHE A 191 3.43 6.90 -11.10
CA PHE A 191 3.69 5.46 -11.08
C PHE A 191 4.33 4.99 -9.77
N SER A 192 5.15 5.83 -9.14
CA SER A 192 5.84 5.54 -7.88
C SER A 192 4.89 5.56 -6.68
N VAL A 193 3.98 6.53 -6.64
CA VAL A 193 2.94 6.61 -5.61
C VAL A 193 1.90 5.52 -5.80
N LEU A 194 1.66 5.10 -7.04
CA LEU A 194 0.79 3.98 -7.34
C LEU A 194 1.37 2.66 -6.82
N VAL A 195 2.64 2.34 -7.05
CA VAL A 195 3.23 1.07 -6.59
C VAL A 195 3.77 1.21 -5.17
N VAL A 196 2.89 1.09 -4.17
CA VAL A 196 3.28 1.25 -2.78
C VAL A 196 3.92 -0.04 -2.21
N PRO A 197 5.17 -0.02 -1.73
CA PRO A 197 5.88 -1.19 -1.23
C PRO A 197 5.20 -1.86 -0.03
N HIS A 198 4.63 -1.06 0.88
CA HIS A 198 3.97 -1.59 2.08
C HIS A 198 2.70 -2.39 1.76
N ASN A 199 2.05 -2.15 0.62
CA ASN A 199 0.89 -2.91 0.17
C ASN A 199 1.28 -4.33 -0.24
N LEU A 200 2.51 -4.54 -0.71
CA LEU A 200 3.03 -5.87 -1.06
C LEU A 200 3.19 -6.73 0.20
N PHE A 201 3.71 -6.13 1.28
CA PHE A 201 3.84 -6.80 2.57
C PHE A 201 2.47 -7.07 3.20
N LEU A 202 1.55 -6.10 3.17
CA LEU A 202 0.21 -6.20 3.75
C LEU A 202 -0.70 -7.20 3.02
N HIS A 203 -0.68 -7.25 1.70
CA HIS A 203 -1.49 -8.22 0.97
C HIS A 203 -1.04 -9.65 1.26
N SER A 204 0.28 -9.86 1.41
CA SER A 204 0.81 -11.17 1.76
C SER A 204 0.44 -11.61 3.20
N SER A 205 0.25 -10.67 4.13
CA SER A 205 -0.10 -10.98 5.53
C SER A 205 -1.60 -11.08 5.80
N LEU A 206 -2.42 -10.25 5.16
CA LEU A 206 -3.88 -10.25 5.36
C LEU A 206 -4.54 -11.54 4.90
N VAL A 207 -3.99 -12.18 3.86
CA VAL A 207 -4.52 -13.44 3.35
C VAL A 207 -4.32 -14.59 4.34
N LEU A 208 -3.40 -14.47 5.29
CA LEU A 208 -3.12 -15.46 6.33
C LEU A 208 -4.05 -15.36 7.55
N SER A 209 -4.80 -14.27 7.73
CA SER A 209 -5.54 -13.96 8.98
C SER A 209 -6.94 -14.59 9.10
N ARG A 210 -7.32 -15.61 8.30
CA ARG A 210 -8.71 -16.10 8.24
C ARG A 210 -9.05 -17.32 9.13
N LYS A 211 -10.09 -17.15 9.97
CA LYS A 211 -11.01 -18.18 10.51
C LYS A 211 -12.47 -17.73 10.30
N ILE A 212 -13.36 -18.66 9.91
CA ILE A 212 -14.73 -18.45 9.37
C ILE A 212 -15.76 -18.35 10.53
N PRO A 213 -16.67 -17.33 10.60
CA PRO A 213 -18.10 -17.48 10.18
C PRO A 213 -18.69 -16.19 9.55
N SER A 214 -19.99 -16.17 9.18
CA SER A 214 -20.66 -15.16 8.32
C SER A 214 -21.71 -14.31 9.07
N CYS A 215 -21.93 -13.02 8.71
CA CYS A 215 -23.26 -12.38 8.50
C CYS A 215 -23.18 -10.88 8.13
N SER A 216 -24.24 -10.35 7.52
CA SER A 216 -24.40 -9.05 6.82
C SER A 216 -25.41 -8.10 7.52
N LYS A 217 -25.26 -6.77 7.33
CA LYS A 217 -26.34 -5.79 7.03
C LYS A 217 -25.80 -4.35 6.90
N GLY A 218 -26.36 -3.58 5.96
CA GLY A 218 -25.86 -2.27 5.50
C GLY A 218 -26.47 -1.03 6.15
N VAL A 219 -26.19 0.15 5.59
CA VAL A 219 -26.83 1.44 5.92
C VAL A 219 -26.90 2.35 4.66
N LYS A 220 -28.02 3.09 4.56
CA LYS A 220 -28.46 3.99 3.48
C LYS A 220 -27.97 5.44 3.63
N ASN A 221 -27.96 6.14 2.48
CA ASN A 221 -28.16 7.57 2.20
C ASN A 221 -27.85 8.61 3.28
N VAL A 222 -26.80 9.38 3.05
CA VAL A 222 -26.72 10.80 3.41
C VAL A 222 -25.92 11.52 2.32
N LEU A 223 -26.53 12.39 1.53
CA LEU A 223 -25.81 13.47 0.84
C LEU A 223 -26.77 14.63 0.53
N GLY A 224 -26.52 15.78 1.16
CA GLY A 224 -27.22 17.04 0.93
C GLY A 224 -26.29 18.24 1.16
N LYS A 225 -26.25 19.13 0.16
CA LYS A 225 -25.72 20.51 0.07
C LYS A 225 -24.51 20.91 0.96
N SER A 226 -23.31 20.59 0.50
CA SER A 226 -22.26 21.57 0.17
C SER A 226 -21.06 20.86 -0.47
N ARG A 227 -20.60 21.33 -1.64
CA ARG A 227 -19.57 20.65 -2.46
C ARG A 227 -18.23 20.52 -1.72
N SER A 228 -17.91 21.52 -0.88
CA SER A 228 -16.70 21.51 -0.05
C SER A 228 -16.82 20.59 1.17
N THR A 229 -18.01 20.43 1.74
CA THR A 229 -18.19 19.57 2.94
C THR A 229 -18.22 18.09 2.57
N VAL A 230 -18.81 17.75 1.44
CA VAL A 230 -18.81 16.38 0.90
C VAL A 230 -17.38 15.91 0.59
N TYR A 231 -16.59 16.76 -0.09
CA TYR A 231 -15.18 16.47 -0.36
C TYR A 231 -14.36 16.38 0.93
N GLY A 232 -14.55 17.30 1.88
CA GLY A 232 -13.88 17.25 3.18
C GLY A 232 -14.20 15.98 3.97
N LEU A 233 -15.46 15.54 4.00
CA LEU A 233 -15.86 14.32 4.69
C LEU A 233 -15.29 13.06 4.02
N ALA A 234 -15.30 13.02 2.70
CA ALA A 234 -14.69 11.95 1.92
C ALA A 234 -13.19 11.85 2.24
N LEU A 235 -12.48 12.98 2.18
CA LEU A 235 -11.04 13.04 2.37
C LEU A 235 -10.63 12.72 3.83
N LEU A 236 -11.47 13.07 4.81
CA LEU A 236 -11.32 12.61 6.20
C LEU A 236 -11.42 11.09 6.28
N ALA A 237 -12.48 10.52 5.68
CA ALA A 237 -12.71 9.09 5.69
C ALA A 237 -11.56 8.31 5.03
N SER A 238 -11.03 8.80 3.91
CA SER A 238 -9.88 8.21 3.21
C SER A 238 -8.57 8.33 3.98
N GLY A 239 -8.24 9.49 4.54
CA GLY A 239 -6.98 9.62 5.29
C GLY A 239 -6.98 8.80 6.60
N GLN A 240 -8.13 8.65 7.27
CA GLN A 240 -8.26 7.73 8.41
C GLN A 240 -8.09 6.28 7.95
N SER A 241 -8.69 5.90 6.82
CA SER A 241 -8.55 4.57 6.22
C SER A 241 -7.10 4.22 5.88
N CYS A 242 -6.39 5.15 5.23
CA CYS A 242 -4.98 5.02 4.86
C CYS A 242 -4.09 4.79 6.09
N THR A 243 -4.22 5.65 7.11
CA THR A 243 -3.36 5.61 8.31
C THR A 243 -3.47 4.26 9.04
N VAL A 244 -4.66 3.66 9.02
CA VAL A 244 -4.92 2.35 9.61
C VAL A 244 -4.23 1.24 8.85
N VAL A 245 -4.38 1.21 7.52
CA VAL A 245 -3.75 0.23 6.65
C VAL A 245 -2.23 0.30 6.77
N THR A 246 -1.65 1.51 6.74
CA THR A 246 -0.21 1.68 6.83
C THR A 246 0.33 1.29 8.20
N THR A 247 -0.41 1.54 9.28
CA THR A 247 -0.02 1.05 10.62
C THR A 247 -0.10 -0.48 10.70
N TYR A 248 -1.12 -1.10 10.12
CA TYR A 248 -1.19 -2.56 10.03
C TYR A 248 0.02 -3.13 9.27
N SER A 249 0.41 -2.53 8.14
CA SER A 249 1.62 -2.91 7.42
C SER A 249 2.86 -2.82 8.29
N GLY A 250 3.06 -1.71 9.00
CA GLY A 250 4.17 -1.52 9.93
C GLY A 250 4.21 -2.57 11.03
N GLN A 251 3.06 -2.97 11.58
CA GLN A 251 3.00 -4.04 12.58
C GLN A 251 3.48 -5.39 12.03
N TYR A 252 3.08 -5.76 10.81
CA TYR A 252 3.52 -7.01 10.18
C TYR A 252 5.00 -6.96 9.78
N ILE A 253 5.49 -5.83 9.27
CA ILE A 253 6.90 -5.61 8.93
C ILE A 253 7.76 -5.75 10.20
N MET A 254 7.40 -5.05 11.27
CA MET A 254 8.20 -5.03 12.49
C MET A 254 8.16 -6.38 13.24
N GLN A 255 7.03 -7.09 13.23
CA GLN A 255 6.97 -8.48 13.73
C GLN A 255 7.83 -9.41 12.87
N GLY A 256 7.74 -9.28 11.55
CA GLY A 256 8.45 -10.09 10.56
C GLY A 256 9.97 -10.00 10.60
N PHE A 257 10.50 -8.82 10.92
CA PHE A 257 11.94 -8.54 10.90
C PHE A 257 12.59 -8.54 12.29
N SER A 258 11.89 -8.01 13.30
CA SER A 258 12.45 -7.69 14.61
C SER A 258 11.85 -8.52 15.76
N GLY A 259 10.68 -9.16 15.56
CA GLY A 259 10.00 -9.93 16.60
C GLY A 259 9.51 -9.08 17.79
N MET A 260 9.40 -7.76 17.62
CA MET A 260 9.05 -6.82 18.68
C MET A 260 7.60 -7.02 19.18
N ARG A 261 7.36 -6.71 20.46
CA ARG A 261 6.02 -6.77 21.08
C ARG A 261 5.06 -5.79 20.41
N LYS A 262 3.83 -6.25 20.16
CA LYS A 262 2.76 -5.50 19.48
C LYS A 262 2.49 -4.12 20.09
N CYS A 263 2.45 -4.01 21.43
CA CYS A 263 2.17 -2.74 22.13
C CYS A 263 3.23 -1.66 21.91
N ILE A 264 4.50 -2.04 21.70
CA ILE A 264 5.58 -1.05 21.51
C ILE A 264 5.52 -0.48 20.08
N ILE A 265 5.30 -1.36 19.10
CA ILE A 265 5.15 -0.99 17.69
C ILE A 265 3.96 -0.04 17.49
N PHE A 266 2.88 -0.33 18.21
CA PHE A 266 1.62 0.41 18.17
C PHE A 266 1.75 1.90 18.48
N LEU A 267 2.63 2.28 19.41
CA LEU A 267 2.78 3.67 19.84
C LEU A 267 3.90 4.38 19.07
N ILE A 268 5.00 3.68 18.78
CA ILE A 268 6.20 4.25 18.18
C ILE A 268 5.97 4.63 16.71
N ALA A 269 5.31 3.78 15.92
CA ALA A 269 5.15 4.02 14.47
C ALA A 269 4.30 5.27 14.15
N PRO A 270 3.14 5.51 14.82
CA PRO A 270 2.41 6.77 14.67
C PRO A 270 3.22 7.98 15.13
N CYS A 271 3.94 7.89 16.26
CA CYS A 271 4.78 9.00 16.75
C CYS A 271 5.90 9.37 15.76
N LEU A 272 6.60 8.38 15.20
CA LEU A 272 7.65 8.58 14.19
C LEU A 272 7.14 9.26 12.92
N THR A 273 5.85 9.17 12.63
CA THR A 273 5.25 9.81 11.44
C THR A 273 4.63 11.17 11.78
N VAL A 274 3.86 11.25 12.86
CA VAL A 274 3.09 12.45 13.23
C VAL A 274 4.04 13.57 13.65
N VAL A 275 5.11 13.26 14.40
CA VAL A 275 6.05 14.28 14.89
C VAL A 275 6.75 15.04 13.76
N PRO A 276 7.43 14.41 12.78
CA PRO A 276 8.06 15.16 11.69
C PRO A 276 7.04 15.92 10.83
N THR A 277 5.86 15.32 10.60
CA THR A 277 4.77 15.99 9.87
C THR A 277 4.31 17.24 10.61
N LEU A 278 4.10 17.15 11.91
CA LEU A 278 3.71 18.24 12.79
C LEU A 278 4.72 19.38 12.78
N VAL A 279 6.01 19.07 12.90
CA VAL A 279 7.11 20.05 12.88
C VAL A 279 7.11 20.81 11.56
N VAL A 280 7.09 20.11 10.43
CA VAL A 280 7.10 20.74 9.10
C VAL A 280 5.87 21.62 8.88
N CYS A 281 4.71 21.18 9.36
CA CYS A 281 3.45 21.91 9.21
C CYS A 281 3.40 23.16 10.09
N SER A 282 3.97 23.09 11.31
CA SER A 282 4.01 24.22 12.25
C SER A 282 4.94 25.34 11.75
N ILE A 283 6.00 25.00 11.04
CA ILE A 283 7.01 25.95 10.55
C ILE A 283 6.62 26.52 9.16
N GLY A 284 5.83 25.79 8.36
CA GLY A 284 5.83 25.96 6.91
C GLY A 284 4.54 26.33 6.19
N GLY A 285 3.38 26.23 6.83
CA GLY A 285 2.10 26.47 6.16
C GLY A 285 1.87 25.58 4.93
N ALA A 286 0.96 25.99 4.03
CA ALA A 286 0.45 25.15 2.94
C ALA A 286 1.48 24.81 1.83
N SER A 287 2.49 25.64 1.58
CA SER A 287 3.49 25.35 0.52
C SER A 287 4.42 24.20 0.92
N ARG A 288 4.77 24.09 2.21
CA ARG A 288 5.60 22.98 2.72
C ARG A 288 4.87 21.65 2.77
N VAL A 289 3.53 21.65 2.85
CA VAL A 289 2.72 20.42 2.74
C VAL A 289 2.97 19.72 1.41
N ARG A 290 2.92 20.47 0.29
CA ARG A 290 3.20 19.93 -1.05
C ARG A 290 4.63 19.41 -1.18
N GLN A 291 5.60 20.14 -0.65
CA GLN A 291 7.00 19.71 -0.63
C GLN A 291 7.18 18.41 0.17
N LEU A 292 6.53 18.29 1.32
CA LEU A 292 6.60 17.11 2.17
C LEU A 292 6.03 15.86 1.47
N ILE A 293 4.98 16.02 0.67
CA ILE A 293 4.41 14.93 -0.14
C ILE A 293 5.37 14.52 -1.26
N ASN A 294 5.98 15.47 -1.94
CA ASN A 294 6.99 15.16 -2.95
C ASN A 294 8.18 14.41 -2.34
N ILE A 295 8.63 14.81 -1.15
CA ILE A 295 9.68 14.10 -0.39
C ILE A 295 9.24 12.68 -0.05
N ALA A 296 8.01 12.50 0.42
CA ALA A 296 7.46 11.18 0.70
C ALA A 296 7.44 10.28 -0.56
N ALA A 297 7.09 10.82 -1.72
CA ALA A 297 7.12 10.11 -3.00
C ALA A 297 8.56 9.69 -3.39
N ILE A 298 9.55 10.58 -3.22
CA ILE A 298 10.97 10.26 -3.47
C ILE A 298 11.46 9.12 -2.56
N ILE A 299 11.08 9.16 -1.27
CA ILE A 299 11.40 8.08 -0.32
C ILE A 299 10.74 6.76 -0.76
N LEU A 300 9.50 6.81 -1.24
CA LEU A 300 8.79 5.62 -1.71
C LEU A 300 9.47 4.99 -2.94
N SER A 301 9.90 5.81 -3.89
CA SER A 301 10.67 5.38 -5.07
C SER A 301 11.98 4.70 -4.68
N PHE A 302 12.66 5.22 -3.65
CA PHE A 302 13.89 4.64 -3.12
C PHE A 302 13.66 3.26 -2.48
N VAL A 303 12.55 3.09 -1.75
CA VAL A 303 12.23 1.84 -1.03
C VAL A 303 11.70 0.75 -1.96
N LEU A 304 11.04 1.12 -3.07
CA LEU A 304 10.31 0.19 -3.92
C LEU A 304 11.11 -1.01 -4.46
N PRO A 305 12.33 -0.85 -5.00
CA PRO A 305 13.09 -1.98 -5.52
C PRO A 305 13.38 -3.05 -4.47
N PHE A 306 13.57 -2.64 -3.22
CA PHE A 306 13.88 -3.52 -2.09
C PHE A 306 12.71 -4.40 -1.65
N ALA A 307 11.47 -4.02 -1.98
CA ALA A 307 10.29 -4.85 -1.77
C ALA A 307 9.94 -5.68 -3.00
N LEU A 308 10.04 -5.08 -4.19
CA LEU A 308 9.62 -5.68 -5.45
C LEU A 308 10.55 -6.83 -5.90
N VAL A 309 11.88 -6.66 -5.76
CA VAL A 309 12.86 -7.67 -6.17
C VAL A 309 12.71 -8.98 -5.38
N PRO A 310 12.65 -8.98 -4.03
CA PRO A 310 12.42 -10.20 -3.27
C PRO A 310 11.09 -10.87 -3.62
N LEU A 311 10.01 -10.10 -3.76
CA LEU A 311 8.70 -10.62 -4.09
C LEU A 311 8.70 -11.42 -5.41
N LEU A 312 9.26 -10.85 -6.48
CA LEU A 312 9.35 -11.53 -7.77
C LEU A 312 10.20 -12.79 -7.69
N LYS A 313 11.32 -12.74 -6.95
CA LYS A 313 12.21 -13.88 -6.80
C LYS A 313 11.55 -15.03 -6.09
N PHE A 314 10.90 -14.76 -4.96
CA PHE A 314 10.16 -15.78 -4.23
C PHE A 314 8.97 -16.27 -5.03
N SER A 315 8.28 -15.39 -5.75
CA SER A 315 7.16 -15.75 -6.62
C SER A 315 7.56 -16.60 -7.84
N SER A 316 8.83 -16.53 -8.26
CA SER A 316 9.33 -17.23 -9.45
C SER A 316 10.09 -18.52 -9.12
N CYS A 317 10.45 -18.70 -7.84
CA CYS A 317 11.26 -19.83 -7.39
C CYS A 317 10.42 -21.10 -7.24
N ARG A 318 10.78 -22.17 -7.98
CA ARG A 318 10.12 -23.48 -7.88
C ARG A 318 10.24 -24.09 -6.48
N THR A 319 11.34 -23.84 -5.81
CA THR A 319 11.64 -24.40 -4.48
C THR A 319 10.71 -23.86 -3.40
N MET A 320 10.19 -22.65 -3.56
CA MET A 320 9.31 -21.97 -2.59
C MET A 320 7.82 -22.21 -2.87
N ILE A 321 7.44 -22.27 -4.15
CA ILE A 321 6.03 -22.33 -4.57
C ILE A 321 5.59 -23.74 -5.01
N GLY A 322 6.53 -24.66 -5.19
CA GLY A 322 6.26 -26.04 -5.56
C GLY A 322 5.54 -26.17 -6.91
N PRO A 323 4.57 -27.10 -7.06
CA PRO A 323 3.89 -27.36 -8.34
C PRO A 323 3.01 -26.19 -8.81
N HIS A 324 2.65 -25.26 -7.92
CA HIS A 324 1.83 -24.09 -8.23
C HIS A 324 2.61 -22.94 -8.88
N LYS A 325 3.76 -23.23 -9.52
CA LYS A 325 4.59 -22.22 -10.19
C LYS A 325 3.75 -21.41 -11.18
N ASN A 326 3.98 -20.10 -11.23
CA ASN A 326 3.37 -19.27 -12.26
C ASN A 326 3.75 -19.72 -13.67
N SER A 327 2.83 -19.48 -14.61
CA SER A 327 3.11 -19.62 -16.03
C SER A 327 4.36 -18.81 -16.39
N THR A 328 5.18 -19.36 -17.29
CA THR A 328 6.38 -18.71 -17.81
C THR A 328 6.06 -17.35 -18.41
N CYS A 329 4.85 -17.18 -18.97
CA CYS A 329 4.37 -15.90 -19.51
C CYS A 329 4.25 -14.83 -18.41
N ILE A 330 3.51 -15.12 -17.34
CA ILE A 330 3.33 -14.19 -16.21
C ILE A 330 4.67 -13.83 -15.58
N THR A 331 5.56 -14.82 -15.43
CA THR A 331 6.89 -14.62 -14.84
C THR A 331 7.77 -13.70 -15.71
N ARG A 332 7.75 -13.88 -17.04
CA ARG A 332 8.50 -13.02 -17.95
C ARG A 332 7.92 -11.60 -18.01
N ILE A 333 6.60 -11.47 -18.10
CA ILE A 333 5.91 -10.17 -18.14
C ILE A 333 6.16 -9.40 -16.85
N SER A 334 5.94 -10.01 -15.68
CA SER A 334 6.17 -9.35 -14.39
C SER A 334 7.64 -9.03 -14.16
N GLY A 335 8.56 -9.86 -14.65
CA GLY A 335 10.00 -9.61 -14.63
C GLY A 335 10.39 -8.38 -15.44
N ILE A 336 9.99 -8.30 -16.71
CA ILE A 336 10.27 -7.16 -17.60
C ILE A 336 9.69 -5.88 -17.00
N LEU A 337 8.42 -5.92 -16.60
CA LEU A 337 7.72 -4.75 -16.10
C LEU A 337 8.34 -4.24 -14.80
N SER A 338 8.80 -5.14 -13.92
CA SER A 338 9.48 -4.75 -12.69
C SER A 338 10.87 -4.16 -12.94
N VAL A 339 11.63 -4.66 -13.93
CA VAL A 339 12.90 -4.05 -14.33
C VAL A 339 12.69 -2.62 -14.82
N VAL A 340 11.67 -2.40 -15.65
CA VAL A 340 11.30 -1.06 -16.13
C VAL A 340 10.99 -0.13 -14.94
N ILE A 341 10.21 -0.60 -13.98
CA ILE A 341 9.77 0.21 -12.83
C ILE A 341 10.91 0.51 -11.88
N ILE A 342 11.77 -0.47 -11.61
CA ILE A 342 12.98 -0.27 -10.81
C ILE A 342 13.89 0.76 -11.49
N GLY A 343 14.06 0.67 -12.82
CA GLY A 343 14.84 1.61 -13.60
C GLY A 343 14.27 3.03 -13.52
N ILE A 344 12.95 3.17 -13.73
CA ILE A 344 12.23 4.44 -13.66
C ILE A 344 12.33 5.07 -12.26
N ASN A 345 12.13 4.30 -11.20
CA ASN A 345 12.20 4.80 -9.81
C ASN A 345 13.63 5.17 -9.41
N THR A 346 14.62 4.37 -9.84
CA THR A 346 16.04 4.68 -9.67
C THR A 346 16.40 5.98 -10.38
N TYR A 347 15.91 6.17 -11.62
CA TYR A 347 16.10 7.40 -12.36
C TYR A 347 15.49 8.60 -11.63
N PHE A 348 14.21 8.52 -11.23
CA PHE A 348 13.52 9.61 -10.53
C PHE A 348 14.16 9.96 -9.18
N PHE A 349 14.59 8.97 -8.42
CA PHE A 349 15.35 9.18 -7.21
C PHE A 349 16.66 9.91 -7.50
N CYS A 350 17.46 9.42 -8.45
CA CYS A 350 18.72 10.05 -8.85
C CYS A 350 18.54 11.48 -9.35
N THR A 351 17.58 11.74 -10.24
CA THR A 351 17.36 13.08 -10.78
C THR A 351 16.78 14.03 -9.74
N SER A 352 15.89 13.58 -8.85
CA SER A 352 15.37 14.44 -7.78
C SER A 352 16.46 14.93 -6.85
N PHE A 353 17.41 14.04 -6.49
CA PHE A 353 18.57 14.42 -5.68
C PHE A 353 19.54 15.35 -6.41
N VAL A 354 19.82 15.07 -7.68
CA VAL A 354 20.71 15.93 -8.49
C VAL A 354 20.10 17.31 -8.69
N SER A 355 18.81 17.41 -9.02
CA SER A 355 18.11 18.70 -9.16
C SER A 355 18.11 19.47 -7.84
N TRP A 356 17.83 18.80 -6.72
CA TRP A 356 17.91 19.43 -5.40
C TRP A 356 19.32 19.98 -5.13
N LEU A 357 20.37 19.27 -5.52
CA LEU A 357 21.75 19.69 -5.32
C LEU A 357 22.17 20.87 -6.22
N VAL A 358 21.62 20.94 -7.45
CA VAL A 358 21.89 22.02 -8.41
C VAL A 358 21.13 23.30 -8.04
N ASP A 359 19.88 23.19 -7.62
CA ASP A 359 19.00 24.32 -7.33
C ASP A 359 19.15 24.85 -5.88
N SER A 360 20.04 24.25 -5.07
CA SER A 360 20.26 24.67 -3.70
C SER A 360 21.08 25.97 -3.61
N ASP A 361 20.53 27.00 -2.97
CA ASP A 361 21.19 28.29 -2.61
C ASP A 361 22.32 28.15 -1.56
N LEU A 362 22.82 26.93 -1.33
CA LEU A 362 23.89 26.64 -0.40
C LEU A 362 25.24 27.18 -0.91
N PRO A 363 26.16 27.59 -0.01
CA PRO A 363 27.48 28.03 -0.41
C PRO A 363 28.21 26.90 -1.17
N ARG A 364 28.99 27.26 -2.19
CA ARG A 364 29.65 26.29 -3.09
C ARG A 364 30.41 25.17 -2.36
N PHE A 365 30.99 25.49 -1.20
CA PHE A 365 31.67 24.54 -0.32
C PHE A 365 30.73 23.49 0.28
N ALA A 366 29.54 23.89 0.76
CA ALA A 366 28.54 22.98 1.29
C ALA A 366 28.01 22.05 0.19
N ASN A 367 27.75 22.57 -1.01
CA ASN A 367 27.35 21.74 -2.15
C ASN A 367 28.42 20.72 -2.52
N ALA A 368 29.70 21.09 -2.47
CA ALA A 368 30.81 20.16 -2.72
C ALA A 368 30.88 19.02 -1.68
N ILE A 369 30.70 19.33 -0.38
CA ILE A 369 30.69 18.32 0.69
C ILE A 369 29.49 17.38 0.54
N ILE A 370 28.28 17.94 0.36
CA ILE A 370 27.06 17.15 0.22
C ILE A 370 27.18 16.24 -1.01
N SER A 371 27.66 16.78 -2.13
CA SER A 371 27.87 16.01 -3.36
C SER A 371 28.84 14.84 -3.15
N THR A 372 29.95 15.08 -2.45
CA THR A 372 30.95 14.05 -2.13
C THR A 372 30.38 12.91 -1.28
N LEU A 373 29.38 13.17 -0.44
CA LEU A 373 28.70 12.17 0.38
C LEU A 373 27.54 11.48 -0.35
N VAL A 374 26.80 12.21 -1.18
CA VAL A 374 25.61 11.71 -1.88
C VAL A 374 25.99 10.77 -3.02
N PHE A 375 27.00 11.08 -3.83
CA PHE A 375 27.42 10.20 -4.94
C PHE A 375 27.79 8.77 -4.52
N PRO A 376 28.61 8.54 -3.47
CA PRO A 376 28.89 7.18 -3.02
C PRO A 376 27.65 6.50 -2.42
N PHE A 377 26.75 7.24 -1.77
CA PHE A 377 25.47 6.71 -1.31
C PHE A 377 24.60 6.22 -2.49
N MET A 378 24.52 6.99 -3.58
CA MET A 378 23.80 6.57 -4.79
C MET A 378 24.44 5.35 -5.45
N ALA A 379 25.77 5.31 -5.53
CA ALA A 379 26.49 4.16 -6.06
C ALA A 379 26.23 2.90 -5.20
N ALA A 380 26.24 3.04 -3.87
CA ALA A 380 25.91 1.96 -2.94
C ALA A 380 24.47 1.49 -3.09
N TYR A 381 23.52 2.41 -3.28
CA TYR A 381 22.11 2.08 -3.56
C TYR A 381 21.97 1.24 -4.84
N ILE A 382 22.57 1.70 -5.96
CA ILE A 382 22.54 0.97 -7.24
C ILE A 382 23.19 -0.42 -7.08
N ALA A 383 24.34 -0.48 -6.40
CA ALA A 383 25.02 -1.74 -6.12
C ALA A 383 24.16 -2.70 -5.27
N ALA A 384 23.43 -2.18 -4.29
CA ALA A 384 22.53 -2.98 -3.45
C ALA A 384 21.33 -3.54 -4.26
N VAL A 385 20.75 -2.74 -5.17
CA VAL A 385 19.68 -3.20 -6.07
C VAL A 385 20.20 -4.28 -7.03
N ILE A 386 21.39 -4.10 -7.60
CA ILE A 386 22.05 -5.09 -8.46
C ILE A 386 22.32 -6.37 -7.66
N TYR A 387 22.90 -6.26 -6.46
CA TYR A 387 23.16 -7.39 -5.57
C TYR A 387 21.89 -8.20 -5.28
N LEU A 388 20.80 -7.52 -4.89
CA LEU A 388 19.51 -8.17 -4.65
C LEU A 388 18.93 -8.81 -5.91
N THR A 389 19.19 -8.24 -7.08
CA THR A 389 18.70 -8.76 -8.37
C THR A 389 19.45 -10.02 -8.81
N PHE A 390 20.77 -10.11 -8.62
CA PHE A 390 21.56 -11.25 -9.09
C PHE A 390 21.73 -12.38 -8.07
N ARG A 391 21.54 -12.10 -6.78
CA ARG A 391 21.71 -13.12 -5.73
C ARG A 391 20.75 -14.30 -5.87
N LYS A 392 21.24 -15.54 -5.94
CA LYS A 392 20.38 -16.72 -6.03
C LYS A 392 19.63 -16.97 -4.71
N VAL A 393 18.34 -17.32 -4.81
CA VAL A 393 17.53 -17.78 -3.67
C VAL A 393 18.06 -19.15 -3.28
N SER A 394 18.48 -19.28 -2.03
CA SER A 394 19.23 -20.44 -1.53
C SER A 394 18.44 -21.27 -0.52
N ILE A 395 17.30 -20.78 0.00
CA ILE A 395 16.52 -21.54 0.97
C ILE A 395 15.68 -22.64 0.32
N ASN A 396 15.86 -23.86 0.83
CA ASN A 396 14.84 -24.91 0.82
C ASN A 396 13.87 -24.61 1.97
N VAL A 397 12.76 -23.91 1.70
CA VAL A 397 11.71 -23.79 2.72
C VAL A 397 11.16 -25.19 2.86
N ALA A 398 11.34 -25.81 4.02
CA ALA A 398 10.56 -26.97 4.38
C ALA A 398 9.09 -26.52 4.35
N LEU A 399 8.38 -26.90 3.30
CA LEU A 399 6.93 -26.74 3.23
C LEU A 399 6.38 -27.31 4.54
N PRO A 400 5.55 -26.57 5.30
CA PRO A 400 4.81 -27.22 6.35
C PRO A 400 4.06 -28.37 5.69
N SER A 401 4.34 -29.60 6.12
CA SER A 401 3.64 -30.81 5.74
C SER A 401 2.22 -30.75 6.30
N ARG A 402 1.41 -29.81 5.84
CA ARG A 402 -0.01 -30.02 5.73
C ARG A 402 -0.19 -30.56 4.34
N SER A 403 -0.14 -31.90 4.25
CA SER A 403 -1.05 -32.56 3.33
C SER A 403 -2.39 -31.85 3.50
N VAL A 404 -2.89 -31.28 2.42
CA VAL A 404 -4.33 -31.13 2.29
C VAL A 404 -4.82 -32.57 2.22
N SER A 405 -4.92 -33.22 3.39
CA SER A 405 -5.61 -34.48 3.54
C SER A 405 -7.07 -34.12 3.36
N CYS A 406 -7.48 -34.12 2.10
CA CYS A 406 -8.85 -34.06 1.63
C CYS A 406 -9.64 -35.33 2.04
N GLU A 407 -9.19 -36.04 3.07
CA GLU A 407 -9.66 -37.35 3.53
C GLU A 407 -10.09 -37.36 5.00
N ILE A 408 -9.78 -36.34 5.81
CA ILE A 408 -10.23 -36.33 7.23
C ILE A 408 -11.67 -35.77 7.38
N GLU A 409 -12.17 -35.03 6.38
CA GLU A 409 -13.55 -34.52 6.39
C GLU A 409 -14.60 -35.56 5.93
N VAL A 410 -14.21 -36.78 5.54
CA VAL A 410 -15.17 -37.83 5.15
C VAL A 410 -15.48 -38.77 6.32
N GLU A 411 -14.52 -39.05 7.20
CA GLU A 411 -14.71 -40.01 8.31
C GLU A 411 -15.46 -39.41 9.52
N GLU A 412 -15.31 -38.10 9.78
CA GLU A 412 -16.10 -37.40 10.82
C GLU A 412 -17.53 -37.07 10.37
N VAL A 413 -17.79 -36.98 9.06
CA VAL A 413 -19.17 -36.79 8.54
C VAL A 413 -19.96 -38.11 8.61
N GLN A 414 -19.33 -39.26 8.35
CA GLN A 414 -20.01 -40.55 8.46
C GLN A 414 -20.32 -41.00 9.91
N ARG A 415 -19.56 -40.58 10.93
CA ARG A 415 -19.91 -40.87 12.34
C ARG A 415 -20.98 -39.96 12.92
N GLN A 416 -21.21 -38.80 12.31
CA GLN A 416 -22.19 -37.83 12.79
C GLN A 416 -23.59 -38.14 12.24
N ASP A 417 -23.71 -38.59 10.98
CA ASP A 417 -24.99 -39.01 10.39
C ASP A 417 -25.58 -40.25 11.09
N ASP A 418 -24.76 -41.19 11.58
CA ASP A 418 -25.23 -42.41 12.26
C ASP A 418 -25.79 -42.16 13.68
N LYS A 419 -25.52 -40.97 14.25
CA LYS A 419 -26.03 -40.58 15.59
C LYS A 419 -27.32 -39.77 15.53
N ASP A 420 -27.59 -39.07 14.43
CA ASP A 420 -28.79 -38.24 14.29
C ASP A 420 -30.03 -39.06 13.87
N ASP A 421 -29.85 -40.25 13.28
CA ASP A 421 -30.96 -41.17 12.96
C ASP A 421 -31.48 -41.97 14.18
N CYS A 422 -30.70 -42.08 15.26
CA CYS A 422 -31.12 -42.79 16.48
C CYS A 422 -31.90 -41.90 17.48
N LEU A 423 -31.96 -40.58 17.27
CA LEU A 423 -32.64 -39.63 18.16
C LEU A 423 -34.01 -39.15 17.65
N ALA A 424 -34.44 -39.60 16.46
CA ALA A 424 -35.69 -39.17 15.82
C ALA A 424 -36.89 -40.14 15.96
N VAL A 425 -36.79 -41.21 16.77
CA VAL A 425 -37.86 -42.24 16.87
C VAL A 425 -38.71 -42.20 18.15
N ASN A 426 -38.39 -41.38 19.17
CA ASN A 426 -39.18 -41.37 20.41
C ASN A 426 -39.63 -39.98 20.85
N CYS A 427 -40.70 -39.48 20.22
CA CYS A 427 -41.65 -38.56 20.86
C CYS A 427 -42.98 -38.58 20.10
N GLY A 428 -43.83 -39.53 20.45
CA GLY A 428 -45.22 -39.57 20.01
C GLY A 428 -45.98 -40.64 20.77
N VAL A 429 -46.54 -40.29 21.93
CA VAL A 429 -47.89 -40.60 22.45
C VAL A 429 -48.17 -39.61 23.58
#